data_AF-A0A7C8R9W5-F1
#
_entry.id   AF-A0A7C8R9W5-F1
#
_cell.length_a   1.000
_cell.length_b   1.000
_cell.length_c   1.000
_cell.angle_alpha   90.00
_cell.angle_beta   90.00
_cell.angle_gamma   90.00
#
_symmetry.space_group_name_H-M   'P 1'
#
loop_
_entity.id
_entity.type
_entity.pdbx_description
1 polymer ?
#
loop_
_entity_poly.entity_id
_entity_poly.type
_entity_poly.pdbx_seq_one_letter_code
_entity_poly.pdbx_strand_id
1 'polypeptide(L)'
;MIRPNGLLIARRILHRRPLTTSWICESCRTFSTGRAKIADPTSPARTRFAPSPTGYLHLGSLRTALFNYLLAKRTGGQFLLRIEDTDEVS
;
A
#
# COMPACT_ATOMS: atom_id res chain seq x y z
N MET A 1 0.20 -73.72 -27.21
CA MET A 1 1.37 -73.10 -27.86
C MET A 1 1.47 -71.66 -27.34
N ILE A 2 1.97 -71.44 -26.13
CA ILE A 2 3.33 -70.99 -25.74
C ILE A 2 3.70 -69.56 -26.25
N ARG A 3 3.49 -68.58 -25.35
CA ARG A 3 4.33 -67.41 -24.94
C ARG A 3 4.52 -66.17 -25.88
N PRO A 4 4.96 -65.00 -25.36
CA PRO A 4 4.46 -64.17 -24.24
C PRO A 4 4.64 -62.64 -24.57
N ASN A 5 4.85 -61.78 -23.56
CA ASN A 5 5.23 -60.34 -23.57
C ASN A 5 4.03 -59.41 -23.30
N GLY A 6 3.72 -58.95 -22.08
CA GLY A 6 4.64 -58.45 -21.06
C GLY A 6 5.01 -57.01 -21.37
N LEU A 7 4.19 -56.01 -20.99
CA LEU A 7 4.74 -54.71 -20.60
C LEU A 7 3.78 -53.91 -19.71
N LEU A 8 4.35 -53.55 -18.57
CA LEU A 8 3.84 -52.75 -17.46
C LEU A 8 3.13 -51.47 -17.91
N ILE A 9 1.99 -51.19 -17.29
CA ILE A 9 1.34 -49.88 -17.31
C ILE A 9 2.26 -48.91 -16.56
N ALA A 10 3.17 -48.29 -17.32
CA ALA A 10 4.08 -47.28 -16.81
C ALA A 10 3.29 -45.99 -16.53
N ARG A 11 3.14 -45.69 -15.24
CA ARG A 11 2.83 -44.37 -14.71
C ARG A 11 3.80 -43.37 -15.36
N ARG A 12 3.32 -42.57 -16.29
CA ARG A 12 4.03 -41.36 -16.71
C ARG A 12 3.01 -40.30 -17.04
N ILE A 13 2.55 -39.65 -15.98
CA ILE A 13 1.93 -38.33 -16.02
C ILE A 13 2.95 -37.42 -16.73
N LEU A 14 2.81 -37.31 -18.04
CA LEU A 14 3.49 -36.32 -18.87
C LEU A 14 2.77 -34.99 -18.68
N HIS A 15 2.84 -34.45 -17.47
CA HIS A 15 2.69 -33.01 -17.30
C HIS A 15 3.97 -32.35 -17.81
N ARG A 16 4.03 -32.17 -19.14
CA ARG A 16 4.89 -31.17 -19.75
C ARG A 16 4.40 -29.81 -19.27
N ARG A 17 4.94 -29.33 -18.15
CA ARG A 17 4.79 -27.93 -17.76
C ARG A 17 5.77 -27.12 -18.62
N PRO A 18 5.30 -26.28 -19.54
CA PRO A 18 6.18 -25.41 -20.28
C PRO A 18 6.79 -24.40 -19.30
N LEU A 19 8.12 -24.33 -19.27
CA LEU A 19 8.89 -23.29 -18.61
C LEU A 19 8.67 -21.96 -19.37
N THR A 20 7.53 -21.32 -19.13
CA THR A 20 7.30 -19.93 -19.53
C THR A 20 7.20 -19.09 -18.28
N THR A 21 7.89 -17.97 -18.31
CA THR A 21 8.15 -17.03 -17.23
C THR A 21 6.88 -16.32 -16.77
N SER A 22 5.98 -17.04 -16.09
CA SER A 22 4.76 -16.47 -15.51
C SER A 22 4.42 -17.19 -14.21
N TRP A 23 5.23 -16.95 -13.17
CA TRP A 23 4.88 -17.25 -11.77
C TRP A 23 3.72 -16.40 -11.23
N ILE A 24 3.16 -15.50 -12.04
CA ILE A 24 2.01 -14.70 -11.67
C ILE A 24 0.76 -15.50 -11.98
N CYS A 25 0.10 -15.97 -10.91
CA CYS A 25 -1.23 -16.55 -10.96
C CYS A 25 -2.17 -15.67 -11.81
N GLU A 26 -2.92 -16.27 -12.72
CA GLU A 26 -3.82 -15.55 -13.64
C GLU A 26 -4.90 -14.77 -12.87
N SER A 27 -5.30 -15.26 -11.69
CA SER A 27 -6.14 -14.55 -10.71
C SER A 27 -5.46 -13.32 -10.09
N CYS A 28 -4.13 -13.32 -9.94
CA CYS A 28 -3.40 -12.12 -9.47
C CYS A 28 -3.25 -11.07 -10.58
N ARG A 29 -3.35 -11.46 -11.86
CA ARG A 29 -3.28 -10.54 -13.00
C ARG A 29 -4.56 -9.70 -13.13
N THR A 30 -5.71 -10.25 -12.76
CA THR A 30 -6.98 -9.51 -12.68
C THR A 30 -7.10 -8.63 -11.43
N PHE A 31 -6.37 -8.93 -10.35
CA PHE A 31 -6.38 -8.10 -9.14
C PHE A 31 -5.47 -6.85 -9.24
N SER A 32 -4.42 -6.91 -10.05
CA SER A 32 -3.39 -5.85 -10.11
C SER A 32 -3.72 -4.67 -11.03
N THR A 33 -4.80 -4.74 -11.81
CA THR A 33 -5.19 -3.66 -12.75
C THR A 33 -6.12 -2.61 -12.15
N GLY A 34 -6.63 -2.84 -10.94
CA GLY A 34 -7.44 -1.86 -10.21
C GLY A 34 -6.58 -0.84 -9.46
N ARG A 35 -5.95 0.10 -10.17
CA ARG A 35 -5.44 1.32 -9.51
C ARG A 35 -6.66 2.11 -9.04
N ALA A 36 -7.14 1.82 -7.82
CA ALA A 36 -8.17 2.62 -7.18
C ALA A 36 -7.69 4.08 -7.21
N LYS A 37 -8.37 4.92 -7.99
CA LYS A 37 -8.14 6.36 -7.91
C LYS A 37 -8.55 6.76 -6.51
N ILE A 38 -7.57 7.08 -5.68
CA ILE A 38 -7.80 7.76 -4.41
C ILE A 38 -8.43 9.09 -4.80
N ALA A 39 -9.75 9.18 -4.69
CA ALA A 39 -10.47 10.41 -4.92
C ALA A 39 -10.08 11.38 -3.81
N ASP A 40 -9.65 12.57 -4.18
CA ASP A 40 -9.46 13.63 -3.20
C ASP A 40 -10.82 13.97 -2.57
N PRO A 41 -10.86 14.29 -1.27
CA PRO A 41 -12.11 14.71 -0.64
C PRO A 41 -12.64 15.96 -1.35
N THR A 42 -13.88 15.88 -1.85
CA THR A 42 -14.56 17.02 -2.51
C THR A 42 -14.94 18.11 -1.51
N SER A 43 -15.03 17.77 -0.22
CA SER A 43 -15.36 18.72 0.85
C SER A 43 -14.12 19.47 1.35
N PRO A 44 -14.27 20.73 1.77
CA PRO A 44 -13.17 21.50 2.36
C PRO A 44 -12.67 20.81 3.63
N ALA A 45 -11.41 20.33 3.61
CA ALA A 45 -10.83 19.61 4.72
C ALA A 45 -10.38 20.57 5.84
N ARG A 46 -10.81 20.30 7.07
CA ARG A 46 -10.35 21.03 8.26
C ARG A 46 -9.33 20.18 9.02
N THR A 47 -8.05 20.52 8.92
CA THR A 47 -6.96 19.79 9.54
C THR A 47 -6.36 20.57 10.71
N ARG A 48 -5.75 19.88 11.68
CA ARG A 48 -5.09 20.50 12.84
C ARG A 48 -3.72 19.88 13.10
N PHE A 49 -2.78 20.70 13.54
CA PHE A 49 -1.46 20.26 14.01
C PHE A 49 -1.14 20.99 15.32
N ALA A 50 -0.96 20.22 16.39
CA ALA A 50 -0.66 20.72 17.73
C ALA A 50 0.59 20.02 18.27
N PRO A 51 1.81 20.48 17.91
CA PRO A 51 3.03 19.95 18.49
C PRO A 51 3.14 20.37 19.96
N SER A 52 3.59 19.46 20.81
CA SER A 52 4.06 19.81 22.16
C SER A 52 5.47 20.42 22.04
N PRO A 53 5.79 21.46 22.82
CA PRO A 53 7.09 22.16 22.79
C PRO A 53 8.21 21.39 23.50
N THR A 54 8.02 20.09 23.79
CA THR A 54 8.96 19.24 24.55
C THR A 54 10.33 19.03 23.90
N GLY A 55 10.59 19.58 22.70
CA GLY A 55 11.90 19.51 22.02
C GLY A 55 11.87 20.03 20.58
N TYR A 56 12.96 19.81 19.84
CA TYR A 56 13.04 20.16 18.42
C TYR A 56 11.98 19.42 17.60
N LEU A 57 11.31 20.14 16.71
CA LEU A 57 10.34 19.54 15.78
C LEU A 57 11.03 18.46 14.93
N HIS A 58 10.64 17.20 15.10
CA HIS A 58 11.20 16.08 14.34
C HIS A 58 10.64 16.00 12.91
N LEU A 59 11.38 15.36 12.00
CA LEU A 59 11.00 15.23 10.60
C LEU A 59 9.66 14.52 10.38
N GLY A 60 9.31 13.57 11.26
CA GLY A 60 8.04 12.84 11.20
C GLY A 60 6.82 13.73 11.47
N SER A 61 6.92 14.63 12.45
CA SER A 61 5.85 15.57 12.77
C SER A 61 5.78 16.68 11.72
N LEU A 62 6.91 17.13 11.19
CA LEU A 62 6.96 18.04 10.03
C LEU A 62 6.25 17.46 8.81
N ARG A 63 6.53 16.20 8.46
CA ARG A 63 5.88 15.51 7.33
C ARG A 63 4.36 15.48 7.51
N THR A 64 3.90 15.16 8.72
CA THR A 64 2.48 15.11 9.05
C THR A 64 1.82 16.48 8.94
N ALA A 65 2.48 17.52 9.46
CA ALA A 65 2.01 18.91 9.35
C ALA A 65 1.91 19.35 7.88
N LEU A 66 2.94 19.07 7.09
CA LEU A 66 2.97 19.40 5.66
C LEU A 66 1.86 18.70 4.89
N PHE A 67 1.62 17.41 5.14
CA PHE A 67 0.55 16.67 4.50
C PHE A 67 -0.83 17.27 4.82
N ASN A 68 -1.07 17.56 6.10
CA ASN A 68 -2.32 18.19 6.56
C ASN A 68 -2.54 19.58 5.95
N TYR A 69 -1.47 20.36 5.79
CA TYR A 69 -1.50 21.66 5.13
C TYR A 69 -1.84 21.53 3.64
N LEU A 70 -1.16 20.64 2.91
CA LEU A 70 -1.39 20.43 1.48
C LEU A 70 -2.78 19.88 1.20
N LEU A 71 -3.30 19.01 2.06
CA LEU A 71 -4.67 18.48 1.96
C LEU A 71 -5.72 19.59 2.14
N ALA A 72 -5.56 20.44 3.16
CA ALA A 72 -6.44 21.58 3.36
C ALA A 72 -6.35 22.58 2.20
N LYS A 73 -5.13 22.87 1.71
CA LYS A 73 -4.92 23.78 0.57
C LYS A 73 -5.56 23.25 -0.72
N ARG A 74 -5.41 21.95 -1.00
CA ARG A 74 -5.97 21.32 -2.21
C ARG A 74 -7.50 21.34 -2.22
N THR A 75 -8.11 21.20 -1.05
CA THR A 75 -9.58 21.15 -0.89
C THR A 75 -10.22 22.51 -0.64
N GLY A 76 -9.44 23.60 -0.57
CA GLY A 76 -9.94 24.91 -0.18
C GLY A 76 -10.42 24.97 1.27
N GLY A 77 -9.94 24.06 2.12
CA GLY A 77 -10.26 23.98 3.53
C GLY A 77 -9.33 24.82 4.42
N GLN A 78 -9.24 24.45 5.70
CA GLN A 78 -8.51 25.22 6.72
C GLN A 78 -7.49 24.34 7.45
N PHE A 79 -6.28 24.86 7.61
CA PHE A 79 -5.22 24.24 8.42
C PHE A 79 -5.04 25.03 9.71
N LEU A 80 -5.29 24.39 10.86
CA LEU A 80 -5.16 24.98 12.19
C LEU A 80 -3.83 24.57 12.81
N LEU A 81 -2.96 25.54 13.05
CA LEU A 81 -1.71 25.35 13.79
C LEU A 81 -1.91 25.82 15.24
N ARG A 82 -1.59 24.95 16.21
CA ARG A 82 -1.63 25.28 17.63
C ARG A 82 -0.27 25.01 18.25
N ILE A 83 0.43 26.07 18.61
CA ILE A 83 1.67 25.95 19.37
C ILE A 83 1.25 25.97 20.83
N GLU A 84 1.40 24.85 21.53
CA GLU A 84 1.24 24.81 22.99
C GLU A 84 2.49 25.46 23.58
N ASP A 85 2.33 26.51 24.38
CA ASP A 85 3.42 27.28 25.00
C ASP A 85 3.37 27.09 26.53
N THR A 86 3.06 25.88 26.97
CA THR A 86 2.73 25.57 28.38
C THR A 86 3.88 24.90 29.14
N ASP A 87 4.98 24.56 28.46
CA ASP A 87 6.15 23.96 29.10
C ASP A 87 7.31 24.95 29.07
N GLU A 88 7.24 25.98 29.92
CA GLU A 88 8.46 26.67 30.36
C GLU A 88 9.35 25.59 31.00
N VAL A 89 10.53 25.35 30.42
CA VAL A 89 11.52 24.41 30.96
C VAL A 89 12.06 25.02 32.26
N SER A 90 11.32 24.82 33.36
CA SER A 90 11.76 25.11 34.72
C SER A 90 12.68 24.01 35.24
#